data_AF-A7TBY0-F1
#
_entry.id   AF-A7TBY0-F1
#
_cell.length_a   1.000
_cell.length_b   1.000
_cell.length_c   1.000
_cell.angle_alpha   90.00
_cell.angle_beta   90.00
_cell.angle_gamma   90.00
#
_symmetry.space_group_name_H-M   'P 1'
#
loop_
_entity.id
_entity.type
_entity.pdbx_description
1 polymer ?
#
loop_
_entity_poly.entity_id
_entity_poly.type
_entity_poly.pdbx_seq_one_letter_code
_entity_poly.pdbx_strand_id
1 'polypeptide(L)' 'MEQKHRNLLRKNRVALARDLEPREVLNYIFQEGVFSERDIETVNSLTTRQTQAERILDILPRRGPRAFPVFCDALY' A
#
# COMPACT_ATOMS: atom_id res chain seq x y z
N MET A 1 4.28 -2.14 -12.53
CA MET A 1 3.15 -1.20 -12.34
C MET A 1 3.21 -0.23 -13.50
N GLU A 2 2.09 0.01 -14.18
CA GLU A 2 2.05 0.94 -15.31
C GLU A 2 2.14 2.40 -14.85
N GLN A 3 2.61 3.29 -15.73
CA GLN A 3 2.75 4.72 -15.44
C GLN A 3 1.41 5.36 -15.03
N LYS A 4 0.30 4.91 -15.64
CA LYS A 4 -1.06 5.36 -15.30
C LYS A 4 -1.43 5.07 -13.84
N HIS A 5 -1.11 3.87 -13.34
CA HIS A 5 -1.37 3.46 -11.95
C HIS A 5 -0.52 4.29 -10.97
N ARG A 6 0.76 4.54 -11.31
CA ARG A 6 1.63 5.41 -10.51
C ARG A 6 1.10 6.84 -10.44
N ASN A 7 0.60 7.38 -11.54
CA ASN A 7 0.03 8.72 -11.58
C ASN A 7 -1.26 8.82 -10.75
N LEU A 8 -2.12 7.79 -10.78
CA LEU A 8 -3.32 7.71 -9.94
C LEU A 8 -2.98 7.66 -8.46
N LEU A 9 -2.06 6.78 -8.06
CA LEU A 9 -1.58 6.70 -6.68
C LEU A 9 -1.00 8.02 -6.21
N ARG A 10 -0.21 8.70 -7.05
CA ARG A 10 0.41 9.99 -6.71
C ARG A 10 -0.62 11.11 -6.57
N LYS A 11 -1.61 11.18 -7.47
CA LYS A 11 -2.70 12.17 -7.40
C LYS A 11 -3.57 11.97 -6.17
N ASN A 12 -3.91 10.73 -5.86
CA ASN A 12 -4.79 10.41 -4.74
C ASN A 12 -4.04 10.12 -3.44
N ARG A 13 -2.71 10.27 -3.41
CA ARG A 13 -1.85 9.86 -2.27
C ARG A 13 -2.33 10.41 -0.94
N VAL A 14 -2.69 11.69 -0.90
CA VAL A 14 -3.14 12.36 0.33
C VAL A 14 -4.48 11.82 0.81
N ALA A 15 -5.44 11.66 -0.11
CA ALA A 15 -6.75 11.10 0.22
C ALA A 15 -6.63 9.63 0.64
N LEU A 16 -5.89 8.82 -0.12
CA LEU A 16 -5.61 7.43 0.21
C LEU A 16 -4.93 7.32 1.58
N ALA A 17 -3.86 8.07 1.85
CA ALA A 17 -3.18 7.99 3.15
C ALA A 17 -4.07 8.38 4.34
N ARG A 18 -5.06 9.24 4.12
CA ARG A 18 -6.02 9.66 5.14
C ARG A 18 -7.10 8.60 5.38
N ASP A 19 -7.70 8.08 4.32
CA ASP A 19 -8.86 7.21 4.40
C ASP A 19 -8.49 5.72 4.57
N LEU A 20 -7.28 5.33 4.16
CA LEU A 20 -6.77 3.94 4.23
C LEU A 20 -6.56 3.44 5.66
N GLU A 21 -7.01 2.21 5.91
CA GLU A 21 -6.70 1.45 7.13
C GLU A 21 -5.49 0.54 6.90
N PRO A 22 -4.30 0.89 7.41
CA PRO A 22 -3.05 0.21 7.07
C PRO A 22 -3.06 -1.24 7.46
N ARG A 23 -3.65 -1.61 8.61
CA ARG A 23 -3.60 -2.99 9.12
C ARG A 23 -4.34 -3.97 8.20
N GLU A 24 -5.54 -3.61 7.78
CA GLU A 24 -6.36 -4.46 6.91
C GLU A 24 -5.71 -4.61 5.54
N VAL A 25 -5.29 -3.47 4.96
CA VAL A 25 -4.63 -3.44 3.66
C VAL A 25 -3.30 -4.21 3.69
N LEU A 26 -2.50 -4.05 4.75
CA LEU A 26 -1.22 -4.74 4.89
C LEU A 26 -1.39 -6.26 4.97
N ASN A 27 -2.37 -6.73 5.75
CA ASN A 27 -2.66 -8.16 5.86
C ASN A 27 -3.09 -8.76 4.52
N TYR A 28 -3.98 -8.08 3.79
CA TYR A 28 -4.46 -8.56 2.50
C TYR A 28 -3.34 -8.61 1.45
N ILE A 29 -2.57 -7.52 1.31
CA ILE A 29 -1.46 -7.42 0.34
C ILE A 29 -0.35 -8.43 0.65
N PHE A 30 -0.14 -8.76 1.92
CA PHE A 30 0.80 -9.80 2.33
C PHE A 30 0.29 -11.20 2.02
N GLN A 31 -0.99 -11.48 2.28
CA GLN A 31 -1.62 -12.75 1.91
C GLN A 31 -1.50 -13.02 0.39
N GLU A 32 -1.67 -11.98 -0.42
CA GLU A 32 -1.49 -12.02 -1.88
C GLU A 32 -0.01 -12.10 -2.34
N GLY A 33 0.94 -12.13 -1.39
CA GLY A 33 2.37 -12.26 -1.67
C GLY A 33 3.00 -11.02 -2.31
N VAL A 34 2.32 -9.87 -2.27
CA VAL A 34 2.83 -8.61 -2.84
C VAL A 34 3.82 -7.97 -1.87
N PHE A 35 3.57 -8.04 -0.57
CA PHE A 35 4.49 -7.58 0.48
C PHE A 35 5.21 -8.77 1.11
N SER A 36 6.45 -8.55 1.54
CA SER A 36 7.23 -9.52 2.29
C SER A 36 7.10 -9.24 3.80
N GLU A 37 7.47 -10.20 4.65
CA GLU A 37 7.47 -10.03 6.12
C GLU A 37 8.26 -8.79 6.55
N ARG A 38 9.40 -8.51 5.89
CA ARG A 38 10.18 -7.29 6.14
C ARG A 38 9.42 -6.00 5.84
N ASP A 39 8.57 -5.99 4.82
CA ASP A 39 7.73 -4.82 4.52
C ASP A 39 6.66 -4.65 5.60
N ILE A 40 6.08 -5.76 6.06
CA ILE A 40 5.15 -5.75 7.18
C ILE A 40 5.80 -5.15 8.41
N GLU A 41 6.97 -5.66 8.82
CA GLU A 41 7.69 -5.14 9.98
C GLU A 41 8.01 -3.66 9.80
N THR A 42 8.44 -3.25 8.61
CA THR A 42 8.73 -1.84 8.31
C THR A 42 7.48 -0.97 8.49
N VAL A 43 6.32 -1.40 8.00
CA VAL A 43 5.08 -0.65 8.16
C VAL A 43 4.63 -0.68 9.62
N ASN A 44 4.59 -1.83 10.28
CA ASN A 44 4.19 -1.96 11.68
C ASN A 44 5.12 -1.23 12.65
N SER A 45 6.39 -0.99 12.28
CA SER A 45 7.32 -0.18 13.07
C SER A 45 6.92 1.30 13.15
N LEU A 46 6.09 1.78 12.22
CA LEU A 46 5.62 3.16 12.20
C LEU A 46 4.48 3.37 13.19
N THR A 47 4.54 4.50 13.91
CA THR A 47 3.67 4.76 15.07
C THR A 47 2.28 5.26 14.68
N THR A 48 2.15 5.96 13.56
CA THR A 48 0.89 6.61 13.17
C THR A 48 0.26 5.92 11.98
N ARG A 49 -1.08 5.79 11.99
CA ARG A 49 -1.86 5.25 10.87
C ARG A 49 -1.49 5.91 9.53
N GLN A 50 -1.32 7.22 9.55
CA GLN A 50 -0.98 8.00 8.36
C GLN A 50 0.40 7.62 7.81
N THR A 51 1.44 7.56 8.65
CA THR A 51 2.78 7.19 8.18
C THR A 51 2.83 5.74 7.69
N GLN A 52 2.08 4.85 8.34
CA GLN A 52 1.89 3.46 7.87
C GLN A 52 1.27 3.42 6.47
N ALA A 53 0.17 4.15 6.26
CA ALA A 53 -0.50 4.22 4.97
C ALA A 53 0.41 4.81 3.88
N GLU A 54 1.12 5.89 4.18
CA GLU A 54 2.10 6.48 3.25
C GLU A 54 3.21 5.48 2.91
N ARG A 55 3.67 4.69 3.89
CA ARG A 55 4.70 3.69 3.67
C ARG A 55 4.23 2.56 2.76
N ILE A 56 2.99 2.09 2.93
CA ILE A 56 2.37 1.13 2.01
C ILE A 56 2.37 1.70 0.59
N LEU A 57 1.90 2.94 0.42
CA LEU A 57 1.83 3.62 -0.88
C LEU A 57 3.20 3.85 -1.53
N ASP A 58 4.28 3.96 -0.74
CA ASP A 58 5.66 4.08 -1.25
C ASP A 58 6.27 2.73 -1.68
N ILE A 59 5.93 1.64 -0.98
CA ILE A 59 6.44 0.29 -1.28
C ILE A 59 5.68 -0.31 -2.47
N LEU A 60 4.36 -0.08 -2.55
CA LEU A 60 3.47 -0.61 -3.57
C LEU A 60 3.99 -0.49 -5.03
N PRO A 61 4.44 0.70 -5.51
CA PRO A 61 4.94 0.85 -6.89
C PRO A 61 6.26 0.13 -7.19
N ARG A 62 6.97 -0.34 -6.15
CA ARG A 62 8.22 -1.12 -6.27
C ARG A 62 7.96 -2.62 -6.43
N ARG A 63 6.79 -3.12 -6.01
CA ARG A 63 6.43 -4.56 -6.03
C ARG A 63 5.91 -5.07 -7.37
N GLY A 64 5.80 -4.20 -8.37
CA GLY A 64 5.47 -4.61 -9.74
C GLY A 64 3.99 -4.39 -10.12
N PRO A 65 3.57 -4.86 -11.30
CA PRO A 65 2.25 -4.53 -11.86
C PRO A 65 1.07 -5.15 -11.12
N ARG A 66 1.24 -6.31 -10.48
CA ARG A 66 0.20 -6.99 -9.69
C ARG A 66 -0.12 -6.28 -8.37
N ALA A 67 0.76 -5.42 -7.87
CA ALA A 67 0.56 -4.72 -6.61
C ALA A 67 -0.61 -3.72 -6.64
N PHE A 68 -0.86 -3.09 -7.79
CA PHE A 68 -1.95 -2.13 -7.93
C PHE A 68 -3.35 -2.75 -7.83
N PRO A 69 -3.70 -3.78 -8.62
CA PRO A 69 -5.02 -4.41 -8.51
C PRO A 69 -5.24 -5.02 -7.12
N VAL A 70 -4.26 -5.74 -6.57
CA VAL A 70 -4.33 -6.30 -5.21
C VAL A 70 -4.59 -5.22 -4.15
N PHE A 71 -3.93 -4.06 -4.27
CA PHE A 71 -4.19 -2.92 -3.38
C PHE A 71 -5.60 -2.36 -3.54
N CYS A 72 -6.11 -2.28 -4.78
CA CYS A 72 -7.48 -1.85 -5.02
C CYS A 72 -8.50 -2.85 -4.45
N ASP A 73 -8.23 -4.15 -4.54
CA ASP A 73 -9.08 -5.19 -3.95
C ASP A 73 -9.09 -5.08 -2.41
N ALA A 74 -7.97 -4.70 -1.80
CA ALA A 74 -7.89 -4.44 -0.36
C ALA A 74 -8.69 -3.20 0.12
N LEU A 75 -9.15 -2.36 -0.80
CA LEU A 75 -9.94 -1.16 -0.50
C LEU A 75 -11.45 -1.37 -0.67
N TYR A 76 -11.88 -2.54 -1.15
CA TYR A 76 -13.26 -2.88 -1.47
C TYR A 76 -13.80 -3.95 -0.52
#